data_AF-A0A956FKS5-F1
#
_entry.id   AF-A0A956FKS5-F1
#
_cell.length_a   1.000
_cell.length_b   1.000
_cell.length_c   1.000
_cell.angle_alpha   90.00
_cell.angle_beta   90.00
_cell.angle_gamma   90.00
#
_symmetry.space_group_name_H-M   'P 1'
#
loop_
_entity.id
_entity.type
_entity.pdbx_description
1 polymer ?
#
loop_
_entity_poly.entity_id
_entity_poly.type
_entity_poly.pdbx_seq_one_letter_code
_entity_poly.pdbx_strand_id
1 'polypeptide(L)' 'MSYRCARCHHEFSAPSEGEGELACPSCGAEAGLEPIHGIPLAMKLFGMLVAGVVVLAVGGGLLSRLAG' A
#
# COMPACT_ATOMS: atom_id res chain seq x y z
N MET A 1 -2.77 -8.63 10.68
CA MET A 1 -1.74 -7.89 9.90
C MET A 1 -1.22 -8.79 8.81
N SER A 2 -0.78 -8.23 7.68
CA SER A 2 -0.14 -9.01 6.62
C SER A 2 1.37 -8.94 6.79
N TYR A 3 2.05 -10.05 6.56
CA TYR A 3 3.49 -10.19 6.72
C TYR A 3 4.09 -10.79 5.45
N ARG A 4 5.33 -10.41 5.17
CA ARG A 4 6.15 -10.99 4.12
C ARG A 4 7.34 -11.69 4.78
N CYS A 5 7.56 -12.95 4.44
CA CYS A 5 8.76 -13.65 4.90
C CYS A 5 9.98 -13.20 4.08
N ALA A 6 11.04 -12.71 4.72
CA ALA A 6 12.28 -12.32 4.02
C ALA A 6 13.01 -13.50 3.36
N ARG A 7 12.75 -14.74 3.82
CA ARG A 7 13.41 -15.95 3.33
C ARG A 7 12.78 -16.54 2.07
N CYS A 8 11.45 -16.70 2.05
CA CYS A 8 10.73 -17.30 0.92
C CYS A 8 9.81 -16.32 0.19
N HIS A 9 9.76 -15.05 0.63
CA HIS A 9 8.91 -14.00 0.09
C HIS A 9 7.41 -14.31 0.07
N HIS A 10 6.98 -15.34 0.80
CA HIS A 10 5.57 -15.68 0.94
C HIS A 10 4.85 -14.62 1.79
N GLU A 11 3.72 -14.14 1.28
CA GLU A 11 2.87 -13.18 1.96
C GLU A 11 1.71 -13.91 2.65
N PHE A 12 1.51 -13.65 3.93
CA PHE A 12 0.47 -14.29 4.72
C PHE A 12 -0.09 -13.33 5.77
N SER A 13 -1.31 -13.59 6.24
CA SER A 13 -1.98 -12.77 7.24
C SER A 13 -2.01 -13.50 8.58
N ALA A 14 -1.53 -12.83 9.64
CA ALA A 14 -1.52 -13.34 11.01
C ALA A 14 -2.06 -12.28 11.99
N PRO A 15 -2.65 -12.68 13.12
CA PRO A 15 -3.09 -11.73 14.15
C PRO A 15 -1.89 -10.95 14.71
N SER A 16 -2.13 -9.68 15.03
CA SER A 16 -1.10 -8.74 15.51
C SER A 16 -0.79 -8.89 16.99
N GLU A 17 -1.66 -9.57 17.72
CA GLU A 17 -1.63 -9.70 19.17
C GLU A 17 -1.83 -11.17 19.52
N GLY A 18 -0.78 -11.77 20.06
CA GLY A 18 -0.77 -13.14 20.54
C GLY A 18 0.66 -13.52 20.87
N GLU A 19 0.92 -13.81 22.14
CA GLU A 19 2.15 -14.37 22.73
C GLU A 19 2.50 -15.77 22.18
N GLY A 20 2.46 -15.95 20.86
CA GLY A 20 2.83 -17.18 20.17
C GLY A 20 3.89 -16.90 19.12
N GLU A 21 4.85 -17.82 18.97
CA GLU A 21 5.87 -17.79 17.93
C GLU A 21 5.22 -17.61 16.54
N LEU A 22 5.30 -16.39 16.00
CA LEU A 22 4.93 -16.08 14.62
C LEU A 22 5.92 -16.77 13.69
N ALA A 23 5.45 -17.77 12.95
CA ALA A 23 6.25 -18.51 11.98
C ALA A 23 5.65 -18.44 10.57
N CYS A 24 6.51 -18.42 9.55
CA CYS A 24 6.06 -18.48 8.17
C CYS A 24 5.42 -19.86 7.87
N PRO A 25 4.18 -19.92 7.37
CA PRO A 25 3.49 -21.19 7.09
C PRO A 25 4.12 -21.99 5.93
N SER A 26 4.97 -21.36 5.12
CA SER A 26 5.59 -22.01 3.96
C SER A 26 6.97 -22.59 4.25
N CYS A 27 7.83 -21.86 4.98
CA CYS A 27 9.22 -22.26 5.21
C CYS A 27 9.56 -22.48 6.69
N GLY A 28 8.61 -22.25 7.60
CA GLY A 28 8.80 -22.39 9.05
C GLY A 28 9.75 -21.34 9.65
N ALA A 29 10.06 -20.26 8.94
CA ALA A 29 10.93 -19.22 9.48
C ALA A 29 10.21 -18.42 10.58
N GLU A 30 10.82 -18.40 11.76
CA GLU A 30 10.34 -17.70 12.98
C GLU A 30 10.88 -16.26 13.06
N ALA A 31 11.94 -15.98 12.31
CA ALA A 31 12.59 -14.67 12.23
C ALA A 31 12.57 -14.14 10.78
N GLY A 32 12.67 -12.81 10.64
CA GLY A 32 12.64 -12.15 9.32
C GLY A 32 11.23 -12.07 8.73
N LEU A 33 10.21 -11.86 9.57
CA LEU A 33 8.84 -11.58 9.15
C LEU A 33 8.63 -10.07 9.11
N GLU A 34 8.48 -9.51 7.92
CA GLU A 34 8.34 -8.08 7.71
C GLU A 34 6.85 -7.71 7.62
N PRO A 35 6.32 -6.82 8.46
CA PRO A 35 4.94 -6.37 8.39
C PRO A 35 4.71 -5.52 7.14
N ILE A 36 3.78 -5.94 6.29
CA ILE A 36 3.34 -5.19 5.12
C ILE A 36 2.41 -4.07 5.62
N HIS A 37 2.95 -2.87 5.72
CA HIS A 37 2.14 -1.68 6.01
C HIS A 37 1.44 -1.25 4.72
N GLY A 38 0.11 -1.34 4.72
CA GLY A 38 -0.69 -0.75 3.67
C GLY A 38 -0.55 0.78 3.64
N ILE A 39 -0.75 1.37 2.46
CA ILE A 39 -0.74 2.82 2.30
C ILE A 39 -1.87 3.41 3.18
N PRO A 40 -1.58 4.36 4.10
CA PRO A 40 -2.59 4.90 4.99
C PRO A 40 -3.68 5.62 4.19
N LEU A 41 -4.92 5.54 4.69
CA LEU A 41 -6.10 6.06 4.00
C LEU A 41 -5.95 7.56 3.67
N ALA A 42 -5.38 8.33 4.59
CA ALA A 42 -5.09 9.75 4.38
C ALA A 42 -4.20 10.01 3.15
N MET A 43 -3.17 9.17 2.95
CA MET A 43 -2.26 9.31 1.81
C MET A 43 -2.93 8.91 0.49
N LYS A 44 -3.83 7.92 0.51
CA LYS A 44 -4.66 7.58 -0.66
C LYS A 44 -5.57 8.75 -1.06
N LEU A 45 -6.24 9.38 -0.09
CA LEU A 45 -7.12 10.53 -0.35
C LEU A 45 -6.34 11.74 -0.85
N PHE A 46 -5.18 12.02 -0.26
CA PHE A 46 -4.31 13.09 -0.72
C PHE A 46 -3.86 12.87 -2.18
N GLY A 47 -3.44 11.65 -2.51
CA GLY A 47 -3.07 11.30 -3.88
C GLY A 47 -4.22 11.50 -4.87
N MET A 48 -5.46 11.14 -4.48
CA MET A 48 -6.65 11.33 -5.30
C MET A 48 -6.95 12.82 -5.54
N LEU A 49 -6.82 13.67 -4.51
CA LEU A 49 -7.01 15.11 -4.64
C LEU A 49 -5.98 15.71 -5.61
N VAL A 50 -4.69 15.39 -5.43
CA VAL A 50 -3.61 15.87 -6.30
C VAL A 50 -3.87 15.46 -7.75
N ALA A 51 -4.23 14.20 -7.98
CA ALA A 51 -4.59 13.72 -9.31
C ALA A 51 -5.76 14.50 -9.92
N GLY A 52 -6.81 14.77 -9.14
CA GLY A 52 -7.95 15.58 -9.57
C GLY A 52 -7.57 17.00 -9.96
N VAL A 53 -6.71 17.66 -9.18
CA VAL A 53 -6.21 19.01 -9.49
C VAL A 53 -5.40 19.01 -10.77
N VAL A 54 -4.53 18.02 -10.97
CA VAL A 54 -3.75 17.89 -12.21
C VAL A 54 -4.66 17.70 -13.42
N VAL A 55 -5.65 16.81 -13.33
CA VAL A 55 -6.62 16.58 -14.42
C VAL A 55 -7.42 17.84 -14.73
N LEU A 56 -7.87 18.58 -13.72
CA LEU A 56 -8.58 19.84 -13.93
C LEU A 56 -7.69 20.93 -14.53
N ALA A 57 -6.45 21.05 -14.08
CA ALA A 57 -5.50 22.03 -14.61
C ALA A 57 -5.15 21.74 -16.09
N VAL A 58 -4.88 20.47 -16.42
CA VAL A 58 -4.59 20.03 -17.79
C VAL A 58 -5.83 20.12 -18.66
N GLY A 59 -6.98 19.63 -18.17
CA GLY A 59 -8.25 19.65 -18.89
C GLY A 59 -8.75 21.07 -19.16
N GLY A 60 -8.72 21.96 -18.17
CA GLY A 60 -9.07 23.37 -18.31
C GLY A 60 -8.12 24.13 -19.24
N GLY A 61 -6.83 23.81 -19.21
CA GLY A 61 -5.84 24.35 -20.15
C GLY A 61 -6.08 23.89 -21.59
N LEU A 62 -6.41 22.61 -21.80
CA LEU A 62 -6.77 22.08 -23.12
C LEU A 62 -8.09 22.69 -23.64
N LEU A 63 -9.11 22.77 -22.78
CA LEU A 63 -10.40 23.36 -23.13
C LEU A 63 -10.27 24.85 -23.45
N SER A 64 -9.48 25.60 -22.68
CA SER A 64 -9.22 27.02 -22.99
C SER A 64 -8.51 27.18 -24.33
N ARG A 65 -7.55 26.31 -24.65
CA ARG A 65 -6.86 26.34 -25.95
C ARG A 65 -7.75 25.94 -27.14
N LEU A 66 -8.77 25.12 -26.92
CA LEU A 66 -9.76 24.79 -27.94
C LEU A 66 -10.86 25.85 -28.06
N ALA A 67 -11.15 26.60 -27.00
CA ALA A 67 -12.20 27.60 -26.94
C ALA A 67 -11.75 29.03 -27.30
N GLY A 68 -10.46 29.34 -27.28
CA GLY A 68 -9.88 30.62 -27.72
C GLY A 68 -9.21 31.41 -26.59
#